data_AF-A0AAE0KZQ2-F1
#
_entry.id   AF-A0AAE0KZQ2-F1
#
_cell.length_a   1.000
_cell.length_b   1.000
_cell.length_c   1.000
_cell.angle_alpha   90.00
_cell.angle_beta   90.00
_cell.angle_gamma   90.00
#
_symmetry.space_group_name_H-M   'P 1'
#
loop_
_entity.id
_entity.type
_entity.pdbx_description
1 polymer ?
#
loop_
_entity_poly.entity_id
_entity_poly.type
_entity_poly.pdbx_seq_one_letter_code
_entity_poly.pdbx_strand_id
1 'polypeptide(L)'
;MSNQQIQPGAPTGPSATGTNIAPILFKKFVSSKKAQSISGLWMLGIFLCCFVNPPDLPPETTKAYMEKMNESQRIPGLHEAQMEVQEAMFAVEAAQTWFWRFREPDRTNVLALQKDLEHAKKRSAALLKERDALEKEAKSIVGLWSVYAIEDCRTLFWSTVEKGKVFAKRQTFWNGLQIVLNSRDGNVFSFILDWVFAMVTNFTLGLLGALVAFIWYLGDIVSAYSTNVFTGAFFYSCAVLAAVSMTATYLVGLYGAAGTGVYFMAKSAQTAARLEGQRRQDPRYIRNQAAQRQYRQQFGRRHYE
;
A
#
# COMPACT_ATOMS: atom_id res chain seq x y z
N MET A 1 55.60 58.59 -4.77
CA MET A 1 54.94 57.75 -3.75
C MET A 1 53.52 57.46 -4.22
N SER A 2 53.31 56.25 -4.71
CA SER A 2 52.11 55.77 -5.39
C SER A 2 51.11 55.19 -4.40
N ASN A 3 49.94 55.83 -4.26
CA ASN A 3 48.83 55.31 -3.47
C ASN A 3 47.90 54.47 -4.36
N GLN A 4 47.96 53.15 -4.19
CA GLN A 4 47.05 52.18 -4.78
C GLN A 4 45.65 52.30 -4.15
N GLN A 5 44.63 52.53 -4.97
CA GLN A 5 43.23 52.36 -4.60
C GLN A 5 42.89 50.86 -4.57
N ILE A 6 42.48 50.37 -3.40
CA ILE A 6 41.94 49.01 -3.23
C ILE A 6 40.43 49.08 -3.52
N GLN A 7 39.99 48.52 -4.64
CA GLN A 7 38.57 48.22 -4.90
C GLN A 7 38.16 46.98 -4.08
N PRO A 8 36.98 46.97 -3.42
CA PRO A 8 36.43 45.77 -2.82
C PRO A 8 35.93 44.82 -3.92
N GLY A 9 36.49 43.60 -3.94
CA GLY A 9 36.14 42.55 -4.88
C GLY A 9 34.66 42.16 -4.80
N ALA A 10 34.04 42.04 -5.97
CA ALA A 10 32.72 41.42 -6.12
C ALA A 10 32.79 39.95 -5.66
N PRO A 11 31.80 39.45 -4.90
CA PRO A 11 31.71 38.03 -4.61
C PRO A 11 31.41 37.28 -5.92
N THR A 12 32.40 36.55 -6.43
CA THR A 12 32.22 35.53 -7.46
C THR A 12 31.48 34.35 -6.85
N GLY A 13 30.16 34.49 -6.74
CA GLY A 13 29.29 33.34 -6.53
C GLY A 13 29.46 32.35 -7.70
N PRO A 14 29.43 31.03 -7.44
CA PRO A 14 29.50 30.04 -8.52
C PRO A 14 28.34 30.28 -9.50
N SER A 15 28.69 30.41 -10.78
CA SER A 15 27.75 30.51 -11.89
C SER A 15 26.86 29.27 -11.91
N ALA A 16 25.56 29.48 -11.68
CA ALA A 16 24.52 28.48 -11.79
C ALA A 16 24.32 28.05 -13.24
N THR A 17 25.27 27.30 -13.79
CA THR A 17 25.07 26.51 -15.02
C THR A 17 24.84 25.06 -14.62
N GLY A 18 23.85 24.85 -13.75
CA GLY A 18 23.34 23.52 -13.45
C GLY A 18 22.53 23.05 -14.65
N THR A 19 23.19 22.51 -15.66
CA THR A 19 22.53 21.75 -16.74
C THR A 19 21.61 20.75 -16.05
N ASN A 20 20.30 20.93 -16.17
CA ASN A 20 19.34 20.01 -15.56
C ASN A 20 19.56 18.63 -16.18
N ILE A 21 20.35 17.80 -15.50
CA ILE A 21 20.76 16.47 -15.96
C ILE A 21 19.57 15.50 -15.96
N ALA A 22 18.56 15.78 -15.13
CA ALA A 22 17.35 14.98 -15.00
C ALA A 22 16.57 14.79 -16.33
N PRO A 23 16.19 15.83 -17.09
CA PRO A 23 15.49 15.66 -18.37
C PRO A 23 16.34 14.96 -19.43
N ILE A 24 17.67 15.16 -19.41
CA ILE A 24 18.59 14.53 -20.36
C ILE A 24 18.71 13.02 -20.06
N LEU A 25 18.87 12.65 -18.80
CA LEU A 25 18.90 11.27 -18.35
C LEU A 25 17.55 10.57 -18.56
N PHE A 26 16.43 11.26 -18.29
CA PHE A 26 15.09 10.74 -18.54
C PHE A 26 14.86 10.49 -20.03
N LYS A 27 15.20 11.44 -20.90
CA LYS A 27 15.08 11.28 -22.36
C LYS A 27 15.93 10.11 -22.86
N LYS A 28 17.16 9.98 -22.35
CA LYS A 28 18.07 8.87 -22.69
C LYS A 28 17.54 7.53 -22.19
N PHE A 29 16.97 7.49 -20.98
CA PHE A 29 16.34 6.29 -20.40
C PHE A 29 15.12 5.85 -21.22
N VAL A 30 14.19 6.77 -21.50
CA VAL A 30 12.97 6.49 -22.29
C VAL A 30 13.29 6.06 -23.73
N SER A 31 14.35 6.61 -24.33
CA SER A 31 14.81 6.22 -25.68
C SER A 31 15.52 4.87 -25.76
N SER A 32 15.80 4.21 -24.62
CA SER A 32 16.45 2.91 -24.61
C SER A 32 15.51 1.82 -25.09
N LYS A 33 16.00 0.91 -25.95
CA LYS A 33 15.26 -0.29 -26.38
C LYS A 33 14.73 -1.12 -25.20
N LYS A 34 15.45 -1.13 -24.06
CA LYS A 34 15.01 -1.81 -22.83
C LYS A 34 13.81 -1.13 -22.19
N ALA A 35 13.78 0.20 -22.14
CA ALA A 35 12.65 0.95 -21.60
C ALA A 35 11.41 0.83 -22.49
N GLN A 36 11.60 0.81 -23.82
CA GLN A 36 10.52 0.54 -24.77
C GLN A 36 9.94 -0.87 -24.61
N SER A 37 10.79 -1.89 -24.40
CA SER A 37 10.32 -3.25 -24.12
C SER A 37 9.56 -3.34 -22.80
N ILE A 38 10.08 -2.75 -21.72
CA ILE A 38 9.42 -2.73 -20.40
C ILE A 38 8.08 -2.00 -20.47
N SER A 39 8.03 -0.84 -21.12
CA SER A 39 6.78 -0.10 -21.30
C SER A 39 5.79 -0.86 -22.19
N GLY A 40 6.24 -1.57 -23.23
CA GLY A 40 5.41 -2.45 -24.04
C GLY A 40 4.80 -3.59 -23.23
N LEU A 41 5.61 -4.27 -22.39
CA LEU A 41 5.15 -5.32 -21.46
C LEU A 41 4.17 -4.78 -20.41
N TRP A 42 4.44 -3.58 -19.89
CA TRP A 42 3.56 -2.90 -18.95
C TRP A 42 2.20 -2.56 -19.58
N MET A 43 2.20 -1.99 -20.79
CA MET A 43 0.98 -1.69 -21.54
C MET A 43 0.22 -2.98 -21.91
N LEU A 44 0.92 -4.05 -22.27
CA LEU A 44 0.31 -5.36 -22.51
C LEU A 44 -0.38 -5.90 -21.25
N GLY A 45 0.26 -5.80 -20.07
CA GLY A 45 -0.36 -6.24 -18.82
C GLY A 45 -1.60 -5.41 -18.45
N ILE A 46 -1.57 -4.09 -18.66
CA ILE A 46 -2.77 -3.25 -18.50
C ILE A 46 -3.86 -3.67 -19.48
N PHE A 47 -3.49 -3.94 -20.74
CA PHE A 47 -4.43 -4.40 -21.76
C PHE A 47 -5.12 -5.70 -21.34
N LEU A 48 -4.34 -6.68 -20.85
CA LEU A 48 -4.87 -7.94 -20.33
C LEU A 48 -5.82 -7.74 -19.15
N CYS A 49 -5.54 -6.78 -18.27
CA CYS A 49 -6.39 -6.50 -17.10
C CYS A 49 -7.73 -5.85 -17.49
N CYS A 50 -7.71 -4.91 -18.43
CA CYS A 50 -8.84 -4.01 -18.71
C CYS A 50 -9.71 -4.46 -19.89
N PHE A 51 -9.15 -5.13 -20.89
CA PHE A 51 -9.82 -5.34 -22.19
C PHE A 51 -10.04 -6.79 -22.56
N VAL A 52 -9.47 -7.74 -21.83
CA VAL A 52 -9.73 -9.17 -22.06
C VAL A 52 -11.06 -9.53 -21.41
N ASN A 53 -12.09 -9.69 -22.23
CA ASN A 53 -13.36 -10.27 -21.84
C ASN A 53 -13.31 -11.79 -22.03
N PRO A 54 -13.66 -12.58 -21.00
CA PRO A 54 -13.84 -14.01 -21.17
C PRO A 54 -14.94 -14.31 -22.20
N PRO A 55 -14.85 -15.43 -22.94
CA PRO A 55 -15.95 -15.91 -23.74
C PRO A 55 -17.15 -16.29 -22.86
N ASP A 56 -18.36 -16.02 -23.35
CA ASP A 56 -19.58 -16.47 -22.68
C ASP A 56 -19.68 -17.99 -22.71
N LEU A 57 -20.09 -18.57 -21.57
CA LEU A 57 -20.28 -20.00 -21.42
C LEU A 57 -21.67 -20.42 -21.92
N PRO A 58 -21.80 -21.60 -22.56
CA PRO A 58 -23.11 -22.17 -22.87
C PRO A 58 -23.94 -22.36 -21.58
N PRO A 59 -25.26 -22.11 -21.61
CA PRO A 59 -26.11 -22.14 -20.41
C PRO A 59 -26.13 -23.51 -19.73
N GLU A 60 -25.92 -24.60 -20.48
CA GLU A 60 -25.82 -25.95 -19.94
C GLU A 60 -24.59 -26.12 -19.04
N THR A 61 -23.43 -25.60 -19.46
CA THR A 61 -22.19 -25.66 -18.68
C THR A 61 -22.29 -24.83 -17.40
N THR A 62 -22.94 -23.66 -17.47
CA THR A 62 -23.22 -22.83 -16.31
C THR A 62 -24.13 -23.53 -15.31
N LYS A 63 -25.19 -24.21 -15.78
CA LYS A 63 -26.08 -24.97 -14.89
C LYS A 63 -25.34 -26.12 -14.19
N ALA A 64 -24.56 -26.90 -14.94
CA ALA A 64 -23.76 -28.00 -14.38
C ALA A 64 -22.74 -27.51 -13.34
N TYR A 65 -22.07 -26.39 -13.62
CA TYR A 65 -21.18 -25.72 -12.68
C TYR A 65 -21.91 -25.31 -11.39
N MET A 66 -23.05 -24.62 -11.51
CA MET A 66 -23.81 -24.14 -10.36
C MET A 66 -24.37 -25.30 -9.52
N GLU A 67 -24.81 -26.38 -10.15
CA GLU A 67 -25.29 -27.58 -9.46
C GLU A 67 -24.17 -28.22 -8.62
N LYS A 68 -23.01 -28.46 -9.23
CA LYS A 68 -21.82 -28.99 -8.53
C LYS A 68 -21.30 -28.05 -7.44
N MET A 69 -21.34 -26.74 -7.66
CA MET A 69 -20.95 -25.75 -6.65
C MET A 69 -21.95 -25.70 -5.48
N ASN A 70 -23.24 -25.93 -5.73
CA ASN A 70 -24.23 -26.05 -4.67
C ASN A 70 -24.05 -27.36 -3.86
N GLU A 71 -23.60 -28.44 -4.50
CA GLU A 71 -23.27 -29.69 -3.83
C GLU A 71 -22.10 -29.52 -2.86
N SER A 72 -21.03 -28.81 -3.26
CA SER A 72 -19.88 -28.55 -2.38
C SER A 72 -20.28 -27.74 -1.13
N GLN A 73 -21.28 -26.86 -1.24
CA GLN A 73 -21.78 -26.08 -0.10
C GLN A 73 -22.60 -26.91 0.91
N ARG A 74 -23.02 -28.13 0.55
CA ARG A 74 -23.92 -28.98 1.36
C ARG A 74 -23.23 -30.10 2.12
N ILE A 75 -21.93 -29.97 2.40
CA ILE A 75 -21.20 -31.01 3.14
C ILE A 75 -21.75 -31.15 4.57
N PRO A 76 -22.27 -32.34 4.93
CA PRO A 76 -22.84 -32.58 6.26
C PRO A 76 -21.79 -32.33 7.36
N GLY A 77 -22.17 -31.60 8.40
CA GLY A 77 -21.32 -31.38 9.57
C GLY A 77 -20.14 -30.42 9.36
N LEU A 78 -19.95 -29.82 8.18
CA LEU A 78 -18.88 -28.84 7.96
C LEU A 78 -19.06 -27.60 8.84
N HIS A 79 -20.27 -27.05 8.88
CA HIS A 79 -20.58 -25.90 9.73
C HIS A 79 -20.37 -26.21 11.22
N GLU A 80 -20.82 -27.37 11.67
CA GLU A 80 -20.63 -27.84 13.05
C GLU A 80 -19.14 -27.97 13.40
N ALA A 81 -18.34 -28.57 12.50
CA ALA A 81 -16.90 -28.69 12.72
C ALA A 81 -16.18 -27.33 12.74
N GLN A 82 -16.65 -26.34 11.98
CA GLN A 82 -16.12 -24.98 12.04
C GLN A 82 -16.49 -24.27 13.35
N MET A 83 -17.73 -24.46 13.82
CA MET A 83 -18.17 -23.96 15.11
C MET A 83 -17.37 -24.58 16.26
N GLU A 84 -17.09 -25.89 16.20
CA GLU A 84 -16.26 -26.60 17.18
C GLU A 84 -14.83 -26.03 17.24
N VAL A 85 -14.24 -25.69 16.09
CA VAL A 85 -12.93 -24.99 16.04
C VAL A 85 -13.02 -23.62 16.71
N GLN A 86 -14.05 -22.85 16.40
CA GLN A 86 -14.22 -21.51 16.96
C GLN A 86 -14.42 -21.54 18.48
N GLU A 87 -15.25 -22.46 18.98
CA GLU A 87 -15.47 -22.69 20.40
C GLU A 87 -14.18 -23.09 21.12
N ALA A 88 -13.44 -24.07 20.57
CA ALA A 88 -12.17 -24.49 21.13
C ALA A 88 -11.11 -23.36 21.10
N MET A 89 -11.11 -22.50 20.08
CA MET A 89 -10.24 -21.32 20.03
C MET A 89 -10.55 -20.36 21.17
N PHE A 90 -11.83 -20.03 21.38
CA PHE A 90 -12.24 -19.15 22.47
C PHE A 90 -11.93 -19.75 23.85
N ALA A 91 -12.09 -21.07 24.02
CA ALA A 91 -11.73 -21.74 25.26
C ALA A 91 -10.22 -21.62 25.56
N VAL A 92 -9.36 -21.82 24.54
CA VAL A 92 -7.92 -21.63 24.68
C VAL A 92 -7.57 -20.17 25.01
N GLU A 93 -8.15 -19.21 24.29
CA GLU A 93 -7.89 -17.78 24.54
C GLU A 93 -8.35 -17.35 25.94
N ALA A 94 -9.51 -17.82 26.39
CA ALA A 94 -10.04 -17.53 27.73
C ALA A 94 -9.15 -18.11 28.84
N ALA A 95 -8.54 -19.29 28.62
CA ALA A 95 -7.63 -19.92 29.58
C ALA A 95 -6.22 -19.28 29.60
N GLN A 96 -5.83 -18.53 28.56
CA GLN A 96 -4.53 -17.88 28.48
C GLN A 96 -4.47 -16.60 29.33
N THR A 97 -4.18 -16.77 30.63
CA THR A 97 -3.95 -15.65 31.55
C THR A 97 -2.50 -15.19 31.59
N TRP A 98 -2.23 -14.04 32.19
CA TRP A 98 -0.86 -13.53 32.30
C TRP A 98 0.06 -14.56 33.00
N PHE A 99 1.24 -14.83 32.41
CA PHE A 99 2.21 -15.84 32.86
C PHE A 99 1.67 -17.28 32.95
N TRP A 100 0.58 -17.63 32.26
CA TRP A 100 0.01 -18.99 32.26
C TRP A 100 1.05 -20.10 31.97
N ARG A 101 2.07 -19.80 31.17
CA ARG A 101 3.15 -20.75 30.82
C ARG A 101 4.02 -21.17 32.00
N PHE A 102 4.04 -20.39 33.09
CA PHE A 102 4.91 -20.60 34.24
C PHE A 102 4.14 -20.98 35.51
N ARG A 103 2.81 -21.05 35.47
CA ARG A 103 1.95 -21.29 36.63
C ARG A 103 1.08 -22.53 36.42
N GLU A 104 1.14 -23.45 37.37
CA GLU A 104 0.13 -24.51 37.50
C GLU A 104 -1.06 -24.00 38.32
N PRO A 105 -2.30 -24.40 38.02
CA PRO A 105 -2.73 -25.42 37.05
C PRO A 105 -2.95 -24.89 35.61
N ASP A 106 -2.79 -23.59 35.38
CA ASP A 106 -3.17 -22.93 34.11
C ASP A 106 -2.42 -23.49 32.91
N ARG A 107 -1.12 -23.80 33.06
CA ARG A 107 -0.31 -24.43 32.00
C ARG A 107 -0.92 -25.75 31.54
N THR A 108 -1.22 -26.65 32.47
CA THR A 108 -1.79 -27.96 32.16
C THR A 108 -3.17 -27.82 31.53
N ASN A 109 -4.00 -26.91 32.03
CA ASN A 109 -5.33 -26.62 31.47
C ASN A 109 -5.26 -26.12 30.03
N VAL A 110 -4.41 -25.12 29.74
CA VAL A 110 -4.25 -24.59 28.38
C VAL A 110 -3.70 -25.66 27.43
N LEU A 111 -2.77 -26.52 27.88
CA LEU A 111 -2.24 -27.61 27.06
C LEU A 111 -3.29 -28.68 26.74
N ALA A 112 -4.22 -28.96 27.65
CA ALA A 112 -5.34 -29.86 27.38
C ALA A 112 -6.28 -29.26 26.32
N LEU A 113 -6.71 -28.01 26.50
CA LEU A 113 -7.58 -27.31 25.55
C LEU A 113 -6.94 -27.13 24.17
N GLN A 114 -5.60 -26.96 24.11
CA GLN A 114 -4.88 -26.92 22.84
C GLN A 114 -4.97 -28.24 22.07
N LYS A 115 -4.98 -29.39 22.75
CA LYS A 115 -5.18 -30.69 22.09
C LYS A 115 -6.58 -30.78 21.50
N ASP A 116 -7.59 -30.35 22.24
CA ASP A 116 -8.98 -30.34 21.76
C ASP A 116 -9.12 -29.44 20.52
N LEU A 117 -8.48 -28.26 20.54
CA LEU A 117 -8.41 -27.37 19.38
C LEU A 117 -7.72 -28.02 18.18
N GLU A 118 -6.63 -28.76 18.38
CA GLU A 118 -5.96 -29.49 17.29
C GLU A 118 -6.85 -30.60 16.72
N HIS A 119 -7.59 -31.32 17.55
CA HIS A 119 -8.55 -32.33 17.12
C HIS A 119 -9.68 -31.71 16.29
N ALA A 120 -10.30 -30.63 16.78
CA ALA A 120 -11.33 -29.88 16.06
C ALA A 120 -10.81 -29.36 14.70
N LYS A 121 -9.58 -28.81 14.67
CA LYS A 121 -8.93 -28.34 13.44
C LYS A 121 -8.72 -29.47 12.43
N LYS A 122 -8.29 -30.65 12.87
CA LYS A 122 -8.10 -31.81 11.99
C LYS A 122 -9.43 -32.27 11.38
N ARG A 123 -10.50 -32.33 12.18
CA ARG A 123 -11.85 -32.68 11.71
C ARG A 123 -12.36 -31.67 10.67
N SER A 124 -12.27 -30.38 10.99
CA SER A 124 -12.66 -29.31 10.06
C SER A 124 -11.84 -29.34 8.77
N ALA A 125 -10.52 -29.55 8.86
CA ALA A 125 -9.64 -29.64 7.70
C ALA A 125 -9.98 -30.84 6.79
N ALA A 126 -10.37 -31.98 7.35
CA ALA A 126 -10.79 -33.15 6.56
C ALA A 126 -12.06 -32.84 5.73
N LEU A 127 -13.07 -32.21 6.35
CA LEU A 127 -14.32 -31.82 5.66
C LEU A 127 -14.09 -30.69 4.64
N LEU A 128 -13.22 -29.73 4.95
CA LEU A 128 -12.81 -28.69 3.99
C LEU A 128 -12.11 -29.30 2.79
N LYS A 129 -11.28 -30.32 2.97
CA LYS A 129 -10.63 -31.02 1.86
C LYS A 129 -11.63 -31.73 0.94
N GLU A 130 -12.70 -32.29 1.50
CA GLU A 130 -13.80 -32.88 0.73
C GLU A 130 -14.53 -31.79 -0.09
N ARG A 131 -14.81 -30.63 0.55
CA ARG A 131 -15.38 -29.46 -0.14
C ARG A 131 -14.52 -29.01 -1.30
N ASP A 132 -13.23 -28.85 -1.06
CA ASP A 132 -12.29 -28.34 -2.04
C ASP A 132 -12.14 -29.31 -3.22
N ALA A 133 -12.31 -30.62 -3.00
CA ALA A 133 -12.36 -31.61 -4.07
C ALA A 133 -13.60 -31.43 -4.96
N LEU A 134 -14.79 -31.28 -4.36
CA LEU A 134 -16.04 -31.03 -5.11
C LEU A 134 -16.00 -29.68 -5.85
N GLU A 135 -15.49 -28.63 -5.21
CA GLU A 135 -15.29 -27.34 -5.86
C GLU A 135 -14.31 -27.44 -7.04
N LYS A 136 -13.23 -28.21 -6.90
CA LYS A 136 -12.27 -28.43 -7.98
C LYS A 136 -12.92 -29.13 -9.16
N GLU A 137 -13.75 -30.15 -8.91
CA GLU A 137 -14.54 -30.79 -9.98
C GLU A 137 -15.45 -29.78 -10.68
N ALA A 138 -16.19 -28.97 -9.92
CA ALA A 138 -17.03 -27.91 -10.48
C ALA A 138 -16.22 -26.93 -11.36
N LYS A 139 -15.10 -26.43 -10.84
CA LYS A 139 -14.21 -25.48 -11.51
C LYS A 139 -13.59 -26.07 -12.79
N SER A 140 -13.33 -27.37 -12.82
CA SER A 140 -12.80 -28.05 -14.01
C SER A 140 -13.78 -28.08 -15.19
N ILE A 141 -15.10 -27.99 -14.94
CA ILE A 141 -16.15 -27.97 -15.99
C ILE A 141 -16.06 -26.68 -16.82
N VAL A 142 -15.86 -25.54 -16.15
CA VAL A 142 -15.82 -24.21 -16.81
C VAL A 142 -14.44 -23.89 -17.38
N GLY A 143 -13.38 -24.42 -16.75
CA GLY A 143 -12.01 -24.23 -17.18
C GLY A 143 -11.45 -22.83 -16.88
N LEU A 144 -10.16 -22.67 -17.17
CA LEU A 144 -9.33 -21.55 -16.71
C LEU A 144 -9.59 -20.21 -17.42
N TRP A 145 -10.07 -20.25 -18.66
CA TRP A 145 -10.38 -19.05 -19.44
C TRP A 145 -11.84 -18.61 -19.29
N SER A 146 -12.59 -19.24 -18.38
CA SER A 146 -13.98 -18.88 -18.11
C SER A 146 -14.12 -17.56 -17.38
N VAL A 147 -15.33 -17.00 -17.44
CA VAL A 147 -15.73 -15.83 -16.66
C VAL A 147 -15.48 -16.05 -15.16
N TYR A 148 -15.79 -17.24 -14.64
CA TYR A 148 -15.63 -17.57 -13.21
C TYR A 148 -14.16 -17.59 -12.78
N ALA A 149 -13.28 -18.23 -13.55
CA ALA A 149 -11.85 -18.29 -13.23
C ALA A 149 -11.20 -16.89 -13.24
N ILE A 150 -11.56 -16.05 -14.22
CA ILE A 150 -11.07 -14.68 -14.32
C ILE A 150 -11.59 -13.83 -13.16
N GLU A 151 -12.85 -13.99 -12.77
CA GLU A 151 -13.44 -13.26 -11.65
C GLU A 151 -12.85 -13.67 -10.30
N ASP A 152 -12.57 -14.96 -10.09
CA ASP A 152 -11.84 -15.45 -8.92
C ASP A 152 -10.43 -14.85 -8.85
N CYS A 153 -9.73 -14.77 -9.99
CA CYS A 153 -8.41 -14.14 -10.07
C CYS A 153 -8.47 -12.64 -9.75
N ARG A 154 -9.47 -11.92 -10.29
CA ARG A 154 -9.68 -10.48 -10.01
C ARG A 154 -10.00 -10.26 -8.53
N THR A 155 -10.90 -11.06 -7.98
CA THR A 155 -11.28 -11.01 -6.56
C THR A 155 -10.08 -11.27 -5.67
N LEU A 156 -9.26 -12.28 -5.99
CA LEU A 156 -8.02 -12.56 -5.27
C LEU A 156 -7.06 -11.38 -5.34
N PHE A 157 -6.81 -10.82 -6.53
CA PHE A 157 -5.92 -9.67 -6.71
C PHE A 157 -6.38 -8.46 -5.89
N TRP A 158 -7.65 -8.09 -5.99
CA TRP A 158 -8.17 -6.93 -5.27
C TRP A 158 -8.21 -7.16 -3.76
N SER A 159 -8.49 -8.39 -3.32
CA SER A 159 -8.41 -8.78 -1.91
C SER A 159 -6.99 -8.65 -1.35
N THR A 160 -5.96 -9.12 -2.07
CA THR A 160 -4.57 -8.96 -1.61
C THR A 160 -4.12 -7.51 -1.63
N VAL A 161 -4.48 -6.74 -2.67
CA VAL A 161 -4.21 -5.30 -2.75
C VAL A 161 -4.86 -4.54 -1.61
N GLU A 162 -6.12 -4.83 -1.25
CA GLU A 162 -6.79 -4.22 -0.11
C GLU A 162 -6.07 -4.52 1.21
N LYS A 163 -5.68 -5.79 1.43
CA LYS A 163 -4.87 -6.18 2.59
C LYS A 163 -3.54 -5.40 2.65
N GLY A 164 -2.87 -5.24 1.50
CA GLY A 164 -1.65 -4.44 1.38
C GLY A 164 -1.86 -2.96 1.73
N LYS A 165 -2.96 -2.36 1.26
CA LYS A 165 -3.34 -0.98 1.61
C LYS A 165 -3.67 -0.83 3.09
N VAL A 166 -4.39 -1.78 3.69
CA VAL A 166 -4.71 -1.78 5.13
C VAL A 166 -3.44 -1.86 5.97
N PHE A 167 -2.50 -2.74 5.60
CA PHE A 167 -1.18 -2.81 6.21
C PHE A 167 -0.45 -1.46 6.13
N ALA A 168 -0.38 -0.86 4.93
CA ALA A 168 0.29 0.42 4.72
C ALA A 168 -0.33 1.56 5.53
N LYS A 169 -1.66 1.63 5.60
CA LYS A 169 -2.40 2.60 6.43
C LYS A 169 -2.06 2.44 7.90
N ARG A 170 -2.09 1.21 8.42
CA ARG A 170 -1.75 0.90 9.82
C ARG A 170 -0.32 1.30 10.14
N GLN A 171 0.64 0.98 9.27
CA GLN A 171 2.04 1.34 9.48
C GLN A 171 2.24 2.86 9.41
N THR A 172 1.57 3.54 8.48
CA THR A 172 1.64 5.00 8.35
C THR A 172 1.03 5.70 9.56
N PHE A 173 -0.04 5.15 10.14
CA PHE A 173 -0.61 5.64 11.39
C PHE A 173 0.40 5.57 12.53
N TRP A 174 1.06 4.43 12.73
CA TRP A 174 2.07 4.27 13.79
C TRP A 174 3.29 5.19 13.58
N ASN A 175 3.77 5.31 12.34
CA ASN A 175 4.85 6.24 12.02
C ASN A 175 4.42 7.70 12.31
N GLY A 176 3.20 8.08 11.92
CA GLY A 176 2.66 9.41 12.22
C GLY A 176 2.58 9.69 13.72
N LEU A 177 2.10 8.73 14.50
CA LEU A 177 2.06 8.84 15.96
C LEU A 177 3.47 9.04 16.54
N GLN A 178 4.46 8.28 16.09
CA GLN A 178 5.84 8.42 16.52
C GLN A 178 6.44 9.78 16.17
N ILE A 179 6.17 10.29 14.96
CA ILE A 179 6.65 11.62 14.53
C ILE A 179 6.04 12.70 15.44
N VAL A 180 4.73 12.64 15.73
CA VAL A 180 4.06 13.60 16.63
C VAL A 180 4.63 13.53 18.07
N LEU A 181 4.84 12.33 18.59
CA LEU A 181 5.38 12.14 19.95
C LEU A 181 6.83 12.63 20.08
N ASN A 182 7.61 12.57 18.99
CA ASN A 182 9.00 12.99 18.95
C ASN A 182 9.21 14.43 18.47
N SER A 183 8.19 15.10 17.92
CA SER A 183 8.31 16.46 17.42
C SER A 183 8.34 17.46 18.59
N ARG A 184 9.54 17.89 18.98
CA ARG A 184 9.75 18.94 20.00
C ARG A 184 9.79 20.36 19.42
N ASP A 185 10.15 20.50 18.14
CA ASP A 185 10.36 21.78 17.46
C ASP A 185 9.45 21.92 16.21
N GLY A 186 8.67 23.01 16.16
CA GLY A 186 7.47 23.16 15.34
C GLY A 186 7.64 23.49 13.86
N ASN A 187 8.40 22.72 13.08
CA ASN A 187 8.35 22.82 11.61
C ASN A 187 7.33 21.84 11.02
N VAL A 188 6.08 22.31 10.92
CA VAL A 188 4.95 21.57 10.32
C VAL A 188 5.26 21.08 8.90
N PHE A 189 6.09 21.80 8.14
CA PHE A 189 6.47 21.39 6.80
C PHE A 189 7.35 20.14 6.79
N SER A 190 8.38 20.09 7.65
CA SER A 190 9.23 18.90 7.81
C SER A 190 8.39 17.70 8.27
N PHE A 191 7.47 17.92 9.22
CA PHE A 191 6.54 16.89 9.67
C PHE A 191 5.73 16.28 8.52
N ILE A 192 5.13 17.12 7.67
CA ILE A 192 4.31 16.64 6.55
C ILE A 192 5.17 15.88 5.54
N LEU A 193 6.37 16.36 5.22
CA LEU A 193 7.27 15.68 4.28
C LEU A 193 7.70 14.30 4.79
N ASP A 194 8.10 14.21 6.06
CA ASP A 194 8.50 12.94 6.68
C ASP A 194 7.33 11.96 6.72
N TRP A 195 6.13 12.46 7.02
CA TRP A 195 4.91 11.65 7.01
C TRP A 195 4.53 11.17 5.60
N VAL A 196 4.64 12.02 4.58
CA VAL A 196 4.40 11.65 3.17
C VAL A 196 5.43 10.62 2.71
N PHE A 197 6.71 10.79 3.06
CA PHE A 197 7.75 9.82 2.72
C PHE A 197 7.51 8.46 3.39
N ALA A 198 7.15 8.46 4.67
CA ALA A 198 6.75 7.27 5.41
C ALA A 198 5.54 6.60 4.76
N MET A 199 4.51 7.38 4.40
CA MET A 199 3.33 6.89 3.70
C MET A 199 3.70 6.21 2.39
N VAL A 200 4.43 6.90 1.50
CA VAL A 200 4.83 6.36 0.20
C VAL A 200 5.62 5.06 0.36
N THR A 201 6.58 5.02 1.29
CA THR A 201 7.39 3.83 1.56
C THR A 201 6.54 2.66 2.04
N ASN A 202 5.64 2.92 3.00
CA ASN A 202 4.75 1.90 3.56
C ASN A 202 3.77 1.35 2.52
N PHE A 203 3.21 2.22 1.67
CA PHE A 203 2.33 1.80 0.57
C PHE A 203 3.09 0.99 -0.48
N THR A 204 4.33 1.36 -0.80
CA THR A 204 5.18 0.56 -1.70
C THR A 204 5.41 -0.84 -1.14
N LEU A 205 5.78 -0.96 0.13
CA LEU A 205 5.96 -2.26 0.79
C LEU A 205 4.65 -3.07 0.85
N GLY A 206 3.54 -2.42 1.17
CA GLY A 206 2.22 -3.05 1.23
C GLY A 206 1.76 -3.59 -0.13
N LEU A 207 1.96 -2.82 -1.21
CA LEU A 207 1.59 -3.23 -2.56
C LEU A 207 2.53 -4.32 -3.12
N LEU A 208 3.83 -4.26 -2.83
CA LEU A 208 4.76 -5.33 -3.19
C LEU A 208 4.45 -6.63 -2.43
N GLY A 209 4.15 -6.55 -1.14
CA GLY A 209 3.70 -7.70 -0.35
C GLY A 209 2.40 -8.29 -0.89
N ALA A 210 1.44 -7.45 -1.27
CA ALA A 210 0.19 -7.87 -1.91
C ALA A 210 0.44 -8.60 -3.25
N LEU A 211 1.37 -8.11 -4.06
CA LEU A 211 1.76 -8.74 -5.33
C LEU A 211 2.37 -10.13 -5.09
N VAL A 212 3.31 -10.25 -4.15
CA VAL A 212 3.92 -11.55 -3.80
C VAL A 212 2.86 -12.52 -3.29
N ALA A 213 1.96 -12.07 -2.41
CA ALA A 213 0.84 -12.88 -1.92
C ALA A 213 -0.09 -13.33 -3.06
N PHE A 214 -0.42 -12.43 -3.99
CA PHE A 214 -1.21 -12.77 -5.17
C PHE A 214 -0.53 -13.85 -6.01
N ILE A 215 0.76 -13.69 -6.33
CA ILE A 215 1.54 -14.66 -7.13
C ILE A 215 1.53 -16.04 -6.47
N TRP A 216 1.62 -16.08 -5.13
CA TRP A 216 1.56 -17.32 -4.36
C TRP A 216 0.18 -18.00 -4.46
N TYR A 217 -0.90 -17.28 -4.11
CA TYR A 217 -2.26 -17.84 -4.10
C TYR A 217 -2.86 -18.08 -5.49
N LEU A 218 -2.34 -17.40 -6.52
CA LEU A 218 -2.76 -17.62 -7.91
C LEU A 218 -2.46 -19.06 -8.36
N GLY A 219 -1.40 -19.68 -7.84
CA GLY A 219 -1.07 -21.07 -8.12
C GLY A 219 -2.20 -22.03 -7.73
N ASP A 220 -2.82 -21.79 -6.58
CA ASP A 220 -3.94 -22.60 -6.09
C ASP A 220 -5.15 -22.48 -7.02
N ILE A 221 -5.52 -21.25 -7.42
CA ILE A 221 -6.60 -21.02 -8.40
C ILE A 221 -6.31 -21.74 -9.72
N VAL A 222 -5.12 -21.54 -10.29
CA VAL A 222 -4.75 -22.17 -11.56
C VAL A 222 -4.81 -23.70 -11.47
N SER A 223 -4.36 -24.28 -10.35
CA SER A 223 -4.41 -25.73 -10.13
C SER A 223 -5.84 -26.27 -9.94
N ALA A 224 -6.77 -25.43 -9.50
CA ALA A 224 -8.18 -25.79 -9.32
C ALA A 224 -8.96 -25.80 -10.64
N TYR A 225 -8.62 -24.90 -11.57
CA TYR A 225 -9.31 -24.77 -12.87
C TYR A 225 -8.63 -25.47 -14.05
N SER A 226 -7.32 -25.77 -13.96
CA SER A 226 -6.57 -26.34 -15.09
C SER A 226 -6.70 -27.86 -15.19
N THR A 227 -6.98 -28.34 -16.39
CA THR A 227 -6.88 -29.76 -16.77
C THR A 227 -5.51 -30.07 -17.39
N ASN A 228 -4.78 -29.05 -17.86
CA ASN A 228 -3.48 -29.16 -18.51
C ASN A 228 -2.47 -28.13 -17.95
N VAL A 229 -1.26 -28.59 -17.62
CA VAL A 229 -0.15 -27.80 -17.08
C VAL A 229 0.27 -26.66 -18.03
N PHE A 230 0.27 -26.88 -19.35
CA PHE A 230 0.70 -25.85 -20.31
C PHE A 230 -0.27 -24.67 -20.36
N THR A 231 -1.57 -24.96 -20.40
CA THR A 231 -2.61 -23.93 -20.37
C THR A 231 -2.59 -23.18 -19.03
N GLY A 232 -2.36 -23.91 -17.93
CA GLY A 232 -2.18 -23.33 -16.60
C GLY A 232 -0.99 -22.36 -16.54
N ALA A 233 0.18 -22.79 -17.04
CA ALA A 233 1.39 -21.98 -17.05
C ALA A 233 1.25 -20.71 -17.91
N PHE A 234 0.59 -20.82 -19.07
CA PHE A 234 0.34 -19.67 -19.94
C PHE A 234 -0.57 -18.65 -19.27
N PHE A 235 -1.70 -19.09 -18.72
CA PHE A 235 -2.62 -18.22 -17.99
C PHE A 235 -1.95 -17.58 -16.76
N TYR A 236 -1.20 -18.38 -15.97
CA TYR A 236 -0.46 -17.88 -14.82
C TYR A 236 0.49 -16.75 -15.22
N SER A 237 1.23 -16.92 -16.32
CA SER A 237 2.15 -15.90 -16.84
C SER A 237 1.43 -14.62 -17.25
N CYS A 238 0.28 -14.73 -17.94
CA CYS A 238 -0.55 -13.60 -18.31
C CYS A 238 -1.11 -12.86 -17.08
N ALA A 239 -1.62 -13.60 -16.10
CA ALA A 239 -2.19 -13.04 -14.87
C ALA A 239 -1.12 -12.35 -14.01
N VAL A 240 0.09 -12.94 -13.88
CA VAL A 240 1.21 -12.31 -13.19
C VAL A 240 1.66 -11.03 -13.93
N LEU A 241 1.78 -11.06 -15.26
CA LEU A 241 2.13 -9.88 -16.04
C LEU A 241 1.09 -8.75 -15.85
N ALA A 242 -0.20 -9.09 -15.85
CA ALA A 242 -1.28 -8.14 -15.61
C ALA A 242 -1.20 -7.55 -14.19
N ALA A 243 -1.01 -8.39 -13.16
CA ALA A 243 -0.90 -7.96 -11.77
C ALA A 243 0.33 -7.08 -11.52
N VAL A 244 1.50 -7.45 -12.04
CA VAL A 244 2.73 -6.63 -11.98
C VAL A 244 2.48 -5.28 -12.63
N SER A 245 1.83 -5.26 -13.79
CA SER A 245 1.58 -4.03 -14.53
C SER A 245 0.61 -3.12 -13.80
N MET A 246 -0.46 -3.68 -13.23
CA MET A 246 -1.44 -2.94 -12.46
C MET A 246 -0.83 -2.38 -11.17
N THR A 247 -0.05 -3.18 -10.44
CA THR A 247 0.68 -2.72 -9.25
C THR A 247 1.69 -1.61 -9.59
N ALA A 248 2.42 -1.75 -10.70
CA ALA A 248 3.30 -0.69 -11.18
C ALA A 248 2.53 0.60 -11.50
N THR A 249 1.36 0.52 -12.13
CA THR A 249 0.48 1.67 -12.37
C THR A 249 0.06 2.34 -11.06
N TYR A 250 -0.32 1.57 -10.04
CA TYR A 250 -0.63 2.10 -8.71
C TYR A 250 0.56 2.83 -8.08
N LEU A 251 1.77 2.25 -8.18
CA LEU A 251 2.98 2.89 -7.66
C LEU A 251 3.30 4.19 -8.39
N VAL A 252 3.25 4.19 -9.73
CA VAL A 252 3.45 5.42 -10.53
C VAL A 252 2.43 6.49 -10.12
N GLY A 253 1.16 6.11 -9.95
CA GLY A 253 0.12 7.01 -9.46
C GLY A 253 0.41 7.56 -8.06
N LEU A 254 0.87 6.71 -7.15
CA LEU A 254 1.25 7.08 -5.78
C LEU A 254 2.41 8.07 -5.75
N TYR A 255 3.51 7.77 -6.44
CA TYR A 255 4.67 8.65 -6.53
C TYR A 255 4.34 9.96 -7.27
N GLY A 256 3.49 9.88 -8.29
CA GLY A 256 2.96 11.06 -9.00
C GLY A 256 2.15 11.95 -8.08
N ALA A 257 1.22 11.39 -7.31
CA ALA A 257 0.40 12.12 -6.35
C ALA A 257 1.23 12.74 -5.21
N ALA A 258 2.18 11.98 -4.65
CA ALA A 258 3.06 12.48 -3.60
C ALA A 258 3.97 13.61 -4.11
N GLY A 259 4.61 13.42 -5.27
CA GLY A 259 5.50 14.42 -5.88
C GLY A 259 4.77 15.70 -6.27
N THR A 260 3.58 15.59 -6.86
CA THR A 260 2.75 16.76 -7.17
C THR A 260 2.28 17.47 -5.89
N GLY A 261 1.86 16.74 -4.86
CA GLY A 261 1.48 17.31 -3.57
C GLY A 261 2.61 18.13 -2.92
N VAL A 262 3.82 17.56 -2.87
CA VAL A 262 5.01 18.26 -2.33
C VAL A 262 5.36 19.49 -3.16
N TYR A 263 5.29 19.41 -4.49
CA TYR A 263 5.54 20.54 -5.38
C TYR A 263 4.58 21.71 -5.13
N PHE A 264 3.27 21.43 -5.02
CA PHE A 264 2.28 22.46 -4.74
C PHE A 264 2.47 23.10 -3.36
N MET A 265 2.83 22.31 -2.34
CA MET A 265 3.15 22.83 -1.00
C MET A 265 4.40 23.71 -0.99
N ALA A 266 5.46 23.31 -1.68
CA ALA A 266 6.67 24.13 -1.78
C ALA A 266 6.38 25.46 -2.50
N LYS A 267 5.59 25.43 -3.58
CA LYS A 267 5.20 26.63 -4.33
C LYS A 267 4.30 27.56 -3.51
N SER A 268 3.36 27.02 -2.73
CA SER A 268 2.52 27.84 -1.85
C SER A 268 3.32 28.47 -0.72
N ALA A 269 4.26 27.72 -0.10
CA ALA A 269 5.16 28.24 0.92
C ALA A 269 6.07 29.37 0.38
N GLN A 270 6.63 29.21 -0.83
CA GLN A 270 7.40 30.27 -1.49
C GLN A 270 6.56 31.51 -1.76
N THR A 271 5.30 31.33 -2.19
CA THR A 271 4.39 32.45 -2.46
C THR A 271 4.03 33.18 -1.15
N ALA A 272 3.76 32.44 -0.08
CA ALA A 272 3.53 33.00 1.25
C ALA A 272 4.75 33.78 1.77
N ALA A 273 5.96 33.21 1.66
CA ALA A 273 7.20 33.87 2.06
C ALA A 273 7.48 35.16 1.24
N ARG A 274 7.15 35.16 -0.06
CA ARG A 274 7.24 36.36 -0.90
C ARG A 274 6.28 37.46 -0.45
N LEU A 275 5.03 37.10 -0.14
CA LEU A 275 4.03 38.04 0.36
C LEU A 275 4.40 38.62 1.73
N GLU A 276 4.97 37.82 2.63
CA GLU A 276 5.52 38.30 3.91
C GLU A 276 6.73 39.21 3.71
N GLY A 277 7.63 38.88 2.79
CA GLY A 277 8.75 39.73 2.39
C GLY A 277 8.29 41.09 1.87
N GLN A 278 7.25 41.11 1.03
CA GLN A 278 6.63 42.34 0.53
C GLN A 278 5.92 43.13 1.64
N ARG A 279 5.20 42.47 2.57
CA ARG A 279 4.57 43.13 3.73
C ARG A 279 5.60 43.78 4.66
N ARG A 280 6.79 43.18 4.83
CA ARG A 280 7.88 43.78 5.62
C ARG A 280 8.54 44.98 4.95
N GLN A 281 8.45 45.09 3.63
CA GLN A 281 8.96 46.22 2.85
C GLN A 281 7.90 47.32 2.61
N ASP A 282 6.63 47.07 2.93
CA ASP A 282 5.57 48.07 2.82
C ASP A 282 5.80 49.21 3.85
N PRO A 283 6.01 50.47 3.40
CA PRO A 283 6.22 51.61 4.28
C PRO A 283 5.11 51.79 5.33
N ARG A 284 3.87 51.39 5.02
CA ARG A 284 2.74 51.46 5.95
C ARG A 284 2.90 50.49 7.12
N TYR A 285 3.44 49.30 6.87
CA TYR A 285 3.68 48.29 7.90
C TYR A 285 4.83 48.71 8.82
N ILE A 286 5.90 49.27 8.25
CA ILE A 286 7.05 49.81 8.99
C ILE A 286 6.61 50.99 9.87
N ARG A 287 5.79 51.90 9.35
CA ARG A 287 5.27 53.07 10.09
C ARG A 287 4.41 52.66 11.29
N ASN A 288 3.53 51.67 11.13
CA ASN A 288 2.69 51.15 12.21
C ASN A 288 3.52 50.43 13.30
N GLN A 289 4.57 49.68 12.92
CA GLN A 289 5.50 49.09 13.89
C GLN A 289 6.29 50.14 14.66
N ALA A 290 6.76 51.20 13.99
CA ALA A 290 7.50 52.29 14.64
C ALA A 290 6.61 53.04 15.66
N ALA A 291 5.35 53.33 15.31
CA ALA A 291 4.39 53.98 16.19
C ALA A 291 4.07 53.14 17.44
N GLN A 292 3.92 51.81 17.29
CA GLN A 292 3.70 50.92 18.44
C GLN A 292 4.91 50.84 19.38
N ARG A 293 6.14 50.84 18.84
CA ARG A 293 7.36 50.86 19.66
C ARG A 293 7.47 52.15 20.48
N GLN A 294 7.11 53.30 19.88
CA GLN A 294 7.08 54.58 20.60
C GLN A 294 6.06 54.58 21.74
N TYR A 295 4.84 54.07 21.50
CA TYR A 295 3.83 53.91 22.56
C TYR A 295 4.36 53.02 23.70
N ARG A 296 4.97 51.88 23.40
CA ARG A 296 5.46 50.96 24.45
C ARG A 296 6.59 51.56 25.30
N GLN A 297 7.48 52.35 24.72
CA GLN A 297 8.54 53.04 25.47
C GLN A 297 7.99 54.16 26.36
N GLN A 298 6.92 54.82 25.93
CA GLN A 298 6.32 55.94 26.66
C GLN A 298 5.51 55.48 27.89
N PHE A 299 4.90 54.29 27.84
CA PHE A 299 4.13 53.73 28.94
C PHE A 299 4.88 52.68 29.78
N GLY A 300 5.92 52.03 29.24
CA GLY A 300 6.72 51.04 29.98
C GLY A 300 7.69 51.64 31.01
N ARG A 301 7.97 52.94 30.95
CA ARG A 301 8.83 53.65 31.92
C ARG A 301 8.10 54.14 33.17
N ARG A 302 6.77 54.08 33.24
CA ARG A 302 5.99 54.62 34.37
C ARG A 302 5.72 53.63 35.51
N HIS A 303 6.29 52.43 35.48
CA HIS A 303 6.01 51.37 36.47
C HIS A 303 7.20 50.97 37.37
N TYR A 304 8.28 51.77 37.43
CA TYR A 304 9.43 51.52 38.31
C TYR A 304 9.91 52.76 39.10
N GLU A 305 9.00 53.66 39.45
CA GLU A 305 9.24 54.70 40.47
C GLU A 305 8.20 54.61 41.57
#